data_AF-A0A914YG96-F1
#
_entry.id   AF-A0A914YG96-F1
#
_cell.length_a   1.000
_cell.length_b   1.000
_cell.length_c   1.000
_cell.angle_alpha   90.00
_cell.angle_beta   90.00
_cell.angle_gamma   90.00
#
_symmetry.space_group_name_H-M   'P 1'
#
loop_
_entity.id
_entity.type
_entity.pdbx_description
1 polymer ?
#
loop_
_entity_poly.entity_id
_entity_poly.type
_entity_poly.pdbx_seq_one_letter_code
_entity_poly.pdbx_strand_id
1 'polypeptide(L)'
;MNPFCVVVAQGIAGVPVLSGSGLRIVVWVIATMIGLIFTMVYASRVKKNPLLSRVHESDRFFREKQADVEQRPFTFGDWLVLIVLTAVMVWVIWGRDR
;
A
#
# COMPACT_ATOMS: atom_id res chain seq x y z
N MET A 1 6.30 -11.13 -1.57
CA MET A 1 7.11 -11.85 -2.60
C MET A 1 8.57 -11.55 -2.31
N ASN A 2 9.44 -12.56 -2.16
CA ASN A 2 10.86 -12.31 -1.90
C ASN A 2 11.55 -11.86 -3.22
N PRO A 3 12.10 -10.63 -3.29
CA PRO A 3 12.71 -10.11 -4.51
C PRO A 3 13.92 -10.92 -4.98
N PHE A 4 14.60 -11.62 -4.06
CA PHE A 4 15.77 -12.44 -4.37
C PHE A 4 15.42 -13.62 -5.29
N CYS A 5 14.29 -14.28 -5.03
CA CYS A 5 13.84 -15.43 -5.82
C CYS A 5 13.57 -15.03 -7.28
N VAL A 6 12.99 -13.85 -7.48
CA VAL A 6 12.69 -13.31 -8.82
C VAL A 6 13.97 -12.99 -9.58
N VAL A 7 14.97 -12.40 -8.93
CA VAL A 7 16.26 -12.05 -9.56
C VAL A 7 17.05 -13.30 -9.98
N VAL A 8 17.11 -14.33 -9.12
CA VAL A 8 17.80 -15.60 -9.45
C VAL A 8 17.12 -16.30 -10.62
N ALA A 9 15.78 -16.36 -10.64
CA ALA A 9 15.03 -16.94 -11.74
C ALA A 9 15.25 -16.19 -13.07
N GLN A 10 15.32 -14.85 -13.05
CA GLN A 10 15.63 -14.04 -14.23
C GLN A 10 17.06 -14.30 -14.74
N GLY A 11 18.02 -14.48 -13.83
CA GLY A 11 19.39 -14.86 -14.16
C GLY A 11 19.48 -16.24 -14.85
N ILE A 12 18.74 -17.23 -14.36
CA ILE A 12 18.67 -18.58 -14.99
C ILE A 12 17.98 -18.52 -16.36
N ALA A 13 16.95 -17.69 -16.51
CA ALA A 13 16.21 -17.53 -17.75
C ALA A 13 16.94 -16.65 -18.81
N GLY A 14 18.13 -16.12 -18.51
CA GLY A 14 18.91 -15.31 -19.43
C GLY A 14 18.26 -13.98 -19.84
N VAL A 15 17.22 -13.54 -19.12
CA VAL A 15 16.51 -12.29 -19.40
C VAL A 15 17.05 -11.18 -18.51
N PRO A 16 17.14 -9.93 -19.00
CA PRO A 16 17.62 -8.83 -18.19
C PRO A 16 16.78 -8.69 -16.91
N VAL A 17 17.46 -8.45 -15.79
CA VAL A 17 16.81 -8.12 -14.52
C VAL A 17 15.88 -6.93 -14.76
N LEU A 18 14.68 -6.97 -14.17
CA LEU A 18 13.63 -5.96 -14.39
C LEU A 18 13.02 -5.92 -15.82
N SER A 19 13.30 -6.91 -16.69
CA SER A 19 12.60 -7.05 -17.98
C SER A 19 11.08 -7.18 -17.78
N GLY A 20 10.30 -6.38 -18.53
CA GLY A 20 8.83 -6.35 -18.46
C GLY A 20 8.25 -5.64 -17.23
N SER A 21 9.05 -4.88 -16.48
CA SER A 21 8.59 -4.13 -15.28
C SER A 21 7.48 -3.14 -15.57
N GLY A 22 7.52 -2.43 -16.71
CA GLY A 22 6.47 -1.50 -17.13
C GLY A 22 5.10 -2.16 -17.25
N LEU A 23 5.02 -3.30 -17.96
CA LEU A 23 3.78 -4.07 -18.08
C LEU A 23 3.28 -4.55 -16.71
N ARG A 24 4.17 -5.06 -15.86
CA ARG A 24 3.81 -5.52 -14.51
C ARG A 24 3.26 -4.41 -13.64
N ILE A 25 3.88 -3.22 -13.67
CA ILE A 25 3.40 -2.04 -12.94
C ILE A 25 2.01 -1.66 -13.44
N VAL A 26 1.78 -1.61 -14.75
CA VAL A 26 0.46 -1.29 -15.31
C VAL A 26 -0.60 -2.30 -14.87
N VAL A 27 -0.33 -3.60 -15.01
CA VAL A 27 -1.26 -4.66 -14.58
C VAL A 27 -1.51 -4.59 -13.07
N TRP A 28 -0.48 -4.38 -12.27
CA TRP A 28 -0.61 -4.24 -10.82
C TRP A 28 -1.46 -3.02 -10.44
N VAL A 29 -1.26 -1.87 -11.10
CA VAL A 29 -2.06 -0.66 -10.87
C VAL A 29 -3.52 -0.91 -11.24
N ILE A 30 -3.80 -1.49 -12.42
CA ILE A 30 -5.17 -1.77 -12.87
C ILE A 30 -5.87 -2.73 -11.92
N ALA A 31 -5.22 -3.87 -11.58
CA ALA A 31 -5.80 -4.85 -10.67
C ALA A 31 -6.09 -4.25 -9.29
N THR A 32 -5.16 -3.46 -8.76
CA THR A 32 -5.32 -2.77 -7.47
C THR A 32 -6.46 -1.75 -7.53
N MET A 33 -6.56 -1.00 -8.61
CA MET A 33 -7.60 0.02 -8.80
C MET A 33 -8.99 -0.62 -8.88
N ILE A 34 -9.14 -1.73 -9.61
CA ILE A 34 -10.40 -2.50 -9.67
C ILE A 34 -10.77 -2.99 -8.27
N GLY A 35 -9.81 -3.57 -7.53
CA GLY A 35 -10.03 -4.03 -6.15
C GLY A 35 -10.46 -2.89 -5.22
N LEU A 36 -9.81 -1.73 -5.31
CA LEU A 36 -10.15 -0.53 -4.54
C LEU A 36 -11.56 -0.04 -4.85
N ILE A 37 -11.91 0.09 -6.13
CA ILE A 37 -13.24 0.54 -6.57
C ILE A 37 -14.29 -0.44 -6.07
N PHE A 38 -14.10 -1.74 -6.29
CA PHE A 38 -15.02 -2.77 -5.83
C PHE A 38 -15.22 -2.71 -4.31
N THR A 39 -14.12 -2.58 -3.56
CA THR A 39 -14.15 -2.48 -2.09
C THR A 39 -14.86 -1.20 -1.64
N MET A 40 -14.57 -0.05 -2.24
CA MET A 40 -15.24 1.22 -1.91
C MET A 40 -16.73 1.21 -2.27
N VAL A 41 -17.11 0.63 -3.41
CA VAL A 41 -18.51 0.48 -3.79
C VAL A 41 -19.23 -0.44 -2.80
N TYR A 42 -18.61 -1.56 -2.41
CA TYR A 42 -19.16 -2.46 -1.40
C TYR A 42 -19.29 -1.76 -0.04
N ALA A 43 -18.23 -1.12 0.43
CA ALA A 43 -18.22 -0.38 1.71
C ALA A 43 -19.25 0.76 1.73
N SER A 44 -19.40 1.50 0.63
CA SER A 44 -20.40 2.58 0.52
C SER A 44 -21.83 2.05 0.49
N ARG A 45 -22.07 0.89 -0.13
CA ARG A 45 -23.37 0.19 -0.08
C ARG A 45 -23.69 -0.29 1.33
N VAL A 46 -22.72 -0.86 2.05
CA VAL A 46 -22.86 -1.27 3.45
C VAL A 46 -23.07 -0.08 4.37
N LYS A 47 -22.39 1.06 4.13
CA LYS A 47 -22.58 2.30 4.89
C LYS A 47 -23.98 2.91 4.70
N LYS A 48 -24.57 2.79 3.50
CA LYS A 48 -25.92 3.30 3.21
C LYS A 48 -27.03 2.39 3.74
N ASN A 49 -26.81 1.07 3.76
CA ASN A 49 -27.76 0.09 4.27
C ASN A 49 -27.05 -0.85 5.27
N PRO A 50 -26.95 -0.46 6.55
CA PRO A 50 -26.21 -1.22 7.56
C PRO A 50 -26.76 -2.62 7.86
N LEU A 51 -28.00 -2.92 7.42
CA LEU A 51 -28.67 -4.23 7.50
C LEU A 51 -28.11 -5.27 6.51
N LEU A 52 -27.31 -4.87 5.51
CA LEU A 52 -26.66 -5.79 4.56
C LEU A 52 -25.34 -6.37 5.09
N SER A 53 -24.84 -5.88 6.22
CA SER A 53 -23.64 -6.43 6.86
C SER A 53 -24.01 -7.64 7.72
N ARG A 54 -23.46 -8.81 7.40
CA ARG A 54 -23.62 -10.06 8.17
C ARG A 54 -22.97 -9.98 9.57
N VAL A 55 -22.25 -8.89 9.87
CA VAL A 55 -21.44 -8.68 11.08
C VAL A 55 -21.95 -7.48 11.89
N HIS A 56 -23.19 -7.04 11.66
CA HIS A 56 -23.75 -5.80 12.24
C HIS A 56 -23.63 -5.68 13.77
N GLU A 57 -23.71 -6.79 14.52
CA GLU A 57 -23.55 -6.76 15.98
C GLU A 57 -22.09 -6.70 16.44
N SER A 58 -21.18 -7.43 15.80
CA SER A 58 -19.74 -7.40 16.13
C SER A 58 -19.09 -6.06 15.72
N ASP A 59 -19.58 -5.44 14.65
CA ASP A 59 -19.09 -4.16 14.15
C ASP A 59 -19.38 -3.00 15.12
N ARG A 60 -20.42 -3.09 15.98
CA ARG A 60 -20.66 -2.08 17.05
C ARG A 60 -19.53 -2.05 18.08
N PHE A 61 -19.05 -3.21 18.49
CA PHE A 61 -17.99 -3.34 19.49
C PHE A 61 -16.65 -2.78 18.99
N PHE A 62 -16.34 -2.97 17.70
CA PHE A 62 -15.18 -2.35 17.07
C PHE A 62 -15.37 -0.86 16.81
N ARG A 63 -16.57 -0.39 16.43
CA ARG A 63 -16.84 1.04 16.22
C ARG A 63 -16.67 1.88 17.48
N GLU A 64 -17.08 1.36 18.64
CA GLU A 64 -16.86 2.02 19.93
C GLU A 64 -15.37 2.06 20.31
N LYS A 65 -14.60 1.00 20.06
CA LYS A 65 -13.14 1.01 20.28
C LYS A 65 -12.38 1.84 19.25
N GLN A 66 -12.89 1.96 18.03
CA GLN A 66 -12.24 2.72 16.95
C GLN A 66 -12.55 4.21 17.01
N ALA A 67 -13.63 4.60 17.70
CA ALA A 67 -13.86 5.98 18.13
C ALA A 67 -12.85 6.46 19.18
N ASP A 68 -12.24 5.53 19.92
CA ASP A 68 -11.19 5.77 20.93
C ASP A 68 -9.76 5.64 20.35
N VAL A 69 -9.64 5.27 19.07
CA VAL A 69 -8.39 5.47 18.33
C VAL A 69 -8.33 6.96 18.01
N GLU A 70 -7.91 7.75 18.99
CA GLU A 70 -7.47 9.12 18.80
C GLU A 70 -6.63 9.16 17.52
N GLN A 71 -7.09 9.95 16.55
CA GLN A 71 -6.26 10.34 15.42
C GLN A 71 -5.11 11.14 16.00
N ARG A 72 -4.04 10.45 16.41
CA ARG A 72 -2.82 11.09 16.86
C ARG A 72 -2.42 12.04 15.75
N PRO A 73 -2.45 13.36 16.00
CA PRO A 73 -2.09 14.31 14.96
C PRO A 73 -0.67 13.97 14.53
N PHE A 74 -0.45 13.90 13.21
CA PHE A 74 0.87 13.75 12.63
C PHE A 74 1.80 14.75 13.32
N THR A 75 2.71 14.25 14.14
CA THR A 75 3.51 15.12 15.00
C THR A 75 4.67 15.65 14.16
N PHE A 76 5.21 16.82 14.53
CA PHE A 76 6.33 17.43 13.84
C PHE A 76 7.56 16.48 13.73
N GLY A 77 7.69 15.55 14.67
CA GLY A 77 8.68 14.47 14.65
C GLY A 77 8.49 13.46 13.52
N ASP A 78 7.26 13.05 13.21
CA ASP A 78 6.99 12.12 12.10
C ASP A 78 7.37 12.76 10.77
N TRP A 79 7.08 14.06 10.62
CA TRP A 79 7.45 14.83 9.44
C TRP A 79 8.97 14.98 9.30
N LEU A 80 9.68 15.22 10.41
CA LEU A 80 11.14 15.29 10.42
C LEU A 80 11.77 13.95 10.03
N VAL A 81 11.27 12.83 10.56
CA VAL A 81 11.75 11.49 10.22
C VAL A 81 11.54 11.21 8.72
N LEU A 82 10.37 11.56 8.17
CA LEU A 82 10.08 11.41 6.74
C LEU A 82 11.04 12.21 5.86
N ILE A 83 11.37 13.46 6.25
CA ILE A 83 12.33 14.28 5.51
C ILE A 83 13.73 13.70 5.56
N VAL A 84 14.21 13.33 6.74
CA VAL A 84 15.56 12.78 6.90
C VAL A 84 15.71 11.50 6.07
N LEU A 85 14.71 10.61 6.12
CA LEU A 85 14.73 9.36 5.36
C LEU A 85 14.73 9.63 3.84
N THR A 86 13.94 10.59 3.39
CA THR A 86 13.90 11.00 1.98
C THR A 86 15.21 11.64 1.54
N ALA A 87 15.80 12.50 2.37
CA ALA A 87 17.07 13.16 2.11
C ALA A 87 18.21 12.14 1.97
N VAL A 88 18.26 11.11 2.83
CA VAL A 88 19.23 10.02 2.74
C VAL A 88 19.07 9.24 1.44
N MET A 89 17.84 8.93 1.03
CA MET A 89 17.60 8.24 -0.25
C MET A 89 18.10 9.06 -1.44
N VAL A 90 17.79 10.36 -1.47
CA VAL A 90 18.27 11.27 -2.53
C VAL A 90 19.79 11.39 -2.52
N TRP A 91 20.39 11.49 -1.34
CA TRP A 91 21.85 11.55 -1.19
C TRP A 91 22.53 10.30 -1.74
N VAL A 92 22.02 9.11 -1.42
CA VAL A 92 22.56 7.84 -1.93
C VAL A 92 22.44 7.75 -3.45
N ILE A 93 21.31 8.21 -4.01
CA ILE A 93 21.11 8.20 -5.47
C ILE A 93 22.09 9.16 -6.15
N TRP A 94 22.24 10.38 -5.62
CA TRP A 94 23.15 11.38 -6.20
C TRP A 94 24.62 11.00 -6.04
N GLY A 95 24.98 10.37 -4.92
CA GLY A 95 26.33 9.87 -4.66
C GLY A 95 26.73 8.68 -5.53
N ARG A 96 25.77 8.01 -6.18
CA ARG A 96 26.05 6.91 -7.12
C ARG A 96 26.48 7.40 -8.51
N ASP A 97 26.13 8.63 -8.88
CA ASP A 97 26.37 9.20 -10.22
C ASP A 97 27.66 10.08 -10.27
N ARG A 98 28.49 10.07 -9.21
CA ARG A 98 29.85 10.64 -9.17
C ARG A 98 30.88 9.57 -8.86
#